data_AF-A0A2W6DMK7-F1
#
_entry.id   AF-A0A2W6DMK7-F1
#
_cell.length_a   1.000
_cell.length_b   1.000
_cell.length_c   1.000
_cell.angle_alpha   90.00
_cell.angle_beta   90.00
_cell.angle_gamma   90.00
#
_symmetry.space_group_name_H-M   'P 1'
#
loop_
_entity.id
_entity.type
_entity.pdbx_description
1 polymer ?
#
loop_
_entity_poly.entity_id
_entity_poly.type
_entity_poly.pdbx_seq_one_letter_code
_entity_poly.pdbx_strand_id
1 'polypeptide(L)'
;MRAMLMLVDREEISRGLAEGLEYKDIALRLGRDPSVISRDVSRHGGRGVYRAAAAHEAACAARERPKVFAVQRSPRLRAVVCRQLRGGWSPASIAGRLPIDYPGDQACRVSHEAI
;
A
#
# COMPACT_ATOMS: atom_id res chain seq x y z
N MET A 1 -11.05 12.86 16.60
CA MET A 1 -10.04 11.83 16.26
C MET A 1 -10.55 11.04 15.05
N ARG A 2 -9.88 11.07 13.89
CA ARG A 2 -10.30 10.27 12.70
C ARG A 2 -9.92 8.82 12.94
N ALA A 3 -10.84 8.02 13.50
CA ALA A 3 -10.63 6.59 13.63
C ALA A 3 -10.83 5.91 12.27
N MET A 4 -10.03 4.86 12.03
CA MET A 4 -10.07 4.12 10.77
C MET A 4 -11.40 3.37 10.62
N LEU A 5 -11.92 3.32 9.39
CA LEU A 5 -13.05 2.46 9.04
C LEU A 5 -12.58 1.01 8.99
N MET A 6 -13.14 0.19 9.88
CA MET A 6 -12.94 -1.26 9.89
C MET A 6 -13.80 -1.92 8.80
N LEU A 7 -13.59 -3.22 8.55
CA LEU A 7 -14.44 -3.96 7.61
C LEU A 7 -15.93 -3.89 8.01
N VAL A 8 -16.23 -4.04 9.30
CA VAL A 8 -17.61 -3.93 9.83
C VAL A 8 -18.24 -2.56 9.53
N ASP A 9 -17.49 -1.47 9.68
CA ASP A 9 -17.98 -0.13 9.35
C ASP A 9 -18.34 -0.04 7.85
N ARG A 10 -17.54 -0.69 6.99
CA ARG A 10 -17.73 -0.68 5.53
C ARG A 10 -18.90 -1.56 5.10
N GLU A 11 -19.14 -2.68 5.78
CA GLU A 11 -20.31 -3.54 5.57
C GLU A 11 -21.60 -2.81 5.89
N GLU A 12 -21.65 -2.09 7.01
CA GLU A 12 -22.79 -1.24 7.38
C GLU A 12 -23.04 -0.12 6.35
N ILE A 13 -21.98 0.49 5.83
CA ILE A 13 -22.08 1.44 4.71
C ILE A 13 -22.69 0.74 3.48
N SER A 14 -22.17 -0.43 3.10
CA SER A 14 -22.65 -1.16 1.93
C SER A 14 -24.13 -1.53 2.05
N ARG A 15 -24.54 -2.03 3.23
CA ARG A 15 -25.95 -2.35 3.52
C ARG A 15 -26.83 -1.11 3.48
N GLY A 16 -26.41 -0.03 4.15
CA GLY A 16 -27.16 1.22 4.14
C GLY A 16 -27.33 1.81 2.73
N LEU A 17 -26.32 1.67 1.87
CA LEU A 17 -26.43 2.08 0.47
C LEU A 17 -27.40 1.21 -0.34
N ALA A 18 -27.39 -0.11 -0.12
CA ALA A 18 -28.33 -1.04 -0.74
C ALA A 18 -29.78 -0.80 -0.29
N GLU A 19 -29.98 -0.40 0.96
CA GLU A 19 -31.26 0.05 1.51
C GLU A 19 -31.70 1.44 0.99
N GLY A 20 -30.85 2.15 0.24
CA GLY A 20 -31.14 3.47 -0.29
C GLY A 20 -30.99 4.61 0.73
N LEU A 21 -30.40 4.36 1.90
CA LEU A 21 -30.26 5.36 2.96
C LEU A 21 -29.34 6.52 2.58
N GLU A 22 -29.58 7.67 3.20
CA GLU A 22 -28.66 8.80 3.08
C GLU A 22 -27.38 8.58 3.89
N TYR A 23 -26.30 9.26 3.50
CA TYR A 23 -25.03 9.16 4.23
C TYR A 23 -25.15 9.59 5.69
N LYS A 24 -26.09 10.49 6.02
CA LYS A 24 -26.32 10.96 7.39
C LYS A 24 -26.85 9.85 8.29
N ASP A 25 -27.79 9.06 7.81
CA ASP A 25 -28.39 7.96 8.59
C ASP A 25 -27.39 6.85 8.86
N ILE A 26 -26.61 6.49 7.84
CA ILE A 26 -25.52 5.52 7.96
C ILE A 26 -24.46 6.03 8.96
N ALA A 27 -24.14 7.33 8.93
CA ALA A 27 -23.22 7.95 9.88
C ALA A 27 -23.71 7.86 11.32
N LEU A 28 -25.01 8.13 11.53
CA LEU A 28 -25.63 8.03 12.84
C LEU A 28 -25.53 6.60 13.40
N ARG A 29 -25.84 5.60 12.57
CA ARG A 29 -25.73 4.17 12.95
C ARG A 29 -24.30 3.77 13.35
N LEU A 30 -23.30 4.34 12.67
CA LEU A 30 -21.88 4.03 12.90
C LEU A 30 -21.20 4.94 13.93
N GLY A 31 -21.88 5.98 14.44
CA GLY A 31 -21.26 7.01 15.27
C GLY A 31 -20.12 7.75 14.55
N ARG A 32 -20.26 7.96 13.24
CA ARG A 32 -19.27 8.62 12.38
C ARG A 32 -19.80 9.92 11.80
N ASP A 33 -18.89 10.75 11.32
CA ASP A 33 -19.26 11.93 10.56
C ASP A 33 -19.70 11.54 9.13
N PRO A 34 -20.80 12.09 8.58
CA PRO A 34 -21.28 11.76 7.23
C PRO A 34 -20.25 11.98 6.12
N SER A 35 -19.32 12.92 6.31
CA SER A 35 -18.24 13.19 5.36
C SER A 35 -17.19 12.09 5.33
N VAL A 36 -17.08 11.24 6.36
CA VAL A 36 -16.24 10.03 6.34
C VAL A 36 -16.82 9.02 5.36
N ILE A 37 -18.13 8.78 5.45
CA ILE A 37 -18.83 7.85 4.57
C ILE A 37 -18.81 8.36 3.13
N SER A 38 -19.17 9.64 2.91
CA SER A 38 -19.17 10.22 1.56
C SER A 38 -17.81 10.10 0.87
N ARG A 39 -16.70 10.44 1.58
CA ARG A 39 -15.35 10.33 1.01
C ARG A 39 -14.97 8.88 0.73
N ASP A 40 -15.33 7.98 1.63
CA ASP A 40 -15.01 6.57 1.48
C ASP A 40 -15.78 5.93 0.32
N VAL A 41 -17.07 6.22 0.20
CA VAL A 41 -17.90 5.78 -0.92
C VAL A 41 -17.41 6.36 -2.24
N SER A 42 -17.10 7.66 -2.28
CA SER A 42 -16.60 8.32 -3.49
C SER A 42 -15.25 7.75 -3.94
N ARG A 43 -14.36 7.39 -3.00
CA ARG A 43 -13.07 6.78 -3.31
C ARG A 43 -13.20 5.39 -3.95
N HIS A 44 -14.24 4.64 -3.59
CA HIS A 44 -14.43 3.26 -4.03
C HIS A 44 -15.59 3.10 -5.03
N GLY A 45 -15.72 4.08 -5.94
CA GLY A 45 -16.61 3.97 -7.12
C GLY A 45 -18.02 4.54 -6.95
N GLY A 46 -18.34 5.14 -5.81
CA GLY A 46 -19.65 5.77 -5.58
C GLY A 46 -20.75 4.77 -5.22
N ARG A 47 -21.96 5.27 -4.98
CA ARG A 47 -23.08 4.49 -4.40
C ARG A 47 -23.45 3.23 -5.19
N GLY A 48 -23.37 3.27 -6.52
CA GLY A 48 -23.76 2.15 -7.39
C GLY A 48 -22.73 1.03 -7.48
N VAL A 49 -21.46 1.30 -7.16
CA VAL A 49 -20.34 0.36 -7.32
C VAL A 49 -19.73 -0.04 -5.97
N TYR A 50 -20.02 0.72 -4.91
CA TYR A 50 -19.41 0.51 -3.60
C TYR A 50 -19.65 -0.92 -3.07
N ARG A 51 -18.56 -1.62 -2.76
CA ARG A 51 -18.55 -2.93 -2.12
C ARG A 51 -17.62 -2.89 -0.91
N ALA A 52 -18.11 -3.33 0.24
CA ALA A 52 -17.37 -3.28 1.51
C ALA A 52 -16.02 -4.01 1.46
N ALA A 53 -16.02 -5.27 0.99
CA ALA A 53 -14.81 -6.09 0.85
C ALA A 53 -13.76 -5.42 -0.06
N ALA A 54 -14.15 -5.02 -1.27
CA ALA A 54 -13.25 -4.36 -2.21
C ALA A 54 -12.69 -3.03 -1.65
N ALA A 55 -13.53 -2.25 -0.98
CA ALA A 55 -13.11 -1.01 -0.34
C ALA A 55 -12.13 -1.25 0.82
N HIS A 56 -12.34 -2.32 1.59
CA HIS A 56 -11.44 -2.73 2.67
C HIS A 56 -10.10 -3.23 2.14
N GLU A 57 -10.10 -4.10 1.14
CA GLU A 57 -8.89 -4.60 0.48
C GLU A 57 -8.06 -3.46 -0.12
N ALA A 58 -8.70 -2.54 -0.85
CA ALA A 58 -8.04 -1.36 -1.39
C ALA A 58 -7.43 -0.47 -0.30
N ALA A 59 -8.14 -0.29 0.83
CA ALA A 59 -7.62 0.45 1.96
C ALA A 59 -6.43 -0.26 2.64
N CYS A 60 -6.46 -1.59 2.76
CA CYS A 60 -5.36 -2.39 3.28
C CYS A 60 -4.13 -2.34 2.36
N ALA A 61 -4.30 -2.54 1.05
CA ALA A 61 -3.22 -2.45 0.07
C ALA A 61 -2.59 -1.04 0.04
N ALA A 62 -3.40 0.01 0.12
CA ALA A 62 -2.91 1.38 0.19
C ALA A 62 -2.11 1.65 1.47
N ARG A 63 -2.46 1.00 2.59
CA ARG A 63 -1.71 1.08 3.85
C ARG A 63 -0.40 0.31 3.81
N GLU A 64 -0.35 -0.81 3.10
CA GLU A 64 0.83 -1.67 2.99
C GLU A 64 2.04 -0.92 2.43
N ARG A 65 1.80 0.10 1.59
CA ARG A 65 2.80 1.02 0.99
C ARG A 65 4.16 0.33 0.78
N PRO A 66 4.23 -0.71 -0.09
CA PRO A 66 5.46 -1.47 -0.27
C PRO A 66 6.58 -0.53 -0.72
N LYS A 67 7.65 -0.41 0.08
CA LYS A 67 8.86 0.27 -0.38
C LYS A 67 9.48 -0.65 -1.43
N VAL A 68 9.22 -0.37 -2.71
CA VAL A 68 9.92 -1.02 -3.82
C VAL A 68 11.41 -0.84 -3.56
N PHE A 69 12.10 -1.94 -3.24
CA PHE A 69 13.52 -1.91 -2.89
C PHE A 69 14.29 -1.29 -4.06
N ALA A 70 15.35 -0.53 -3.77
CA ALA A 70 16.12 0.15 -4.81
C ALA A 70 16.69 -0.86 -5.84
N VAL A 71 17.00 -2.09 -5.41
CA VAL A 71 17.40 -3.21 -6.28
C VAL A 71 16.30 -3.65 -7.25
N GLN A 72 15.03 -3.52 -6.88
CA GLN A 72 13.89 -3.82 -7.76
C GLN A 72 13.63 -2.70 -8.79
N ARG A 73 14.10 -1.47 -8.54
CA ARG A 73 13.94 -0.33 -9.46
C ARG A 73 14.95 -0.33 -10.61
N SER A 74 16.11 -0.97 -10.44
CA SER A 74 17.16 -1.05 -11.46
C SER A 74 17.39 -2.51 -11.88
N PRO A 75 16.94 -2.93 -13.09
CA PRO A 75 17.16 -4.27 -13.61
C PRO A 75 18.64 -4.66 -13.66
N ARG A 76 19.52 -3.70 -13.96
CA ARG A 76 20.97 -3.88 -13.96
C ARG A 76 21.50 -4.20 -12.56
N LEU A 77 21.08 -3.43 -11.56
CA LEU A 77 21.48 -3.65 -10.18
C LEU A 77 20.99 -5.02 -9.68
N ARG A 78 19.75 -5.38 -10.00
CA ARG A 78 19.19 -6.71 -9.70
C ARG A 78 20.05 -7.83 -10.26
N ALA A 79 20.46 -7.73 -11.53
CA ALA A 79 21.29 -8.76 -12.16
C ALA A 79 22.66 -8.90 -11.46
N VAL A 80 23.28 -7.78 -11.08
CA VAL A 80 24.57 -7.77 -10.36
C VAL A 80 24.44 -8.38 -8.97
N VAL A 81 23.40 -8.00 -8.22
CA VAL A 81 23.10 -8.53 -6.89
C VAL A 81 22.81 -10.03 -6.94
N CYS A 82 21.93 -10.48 -7.84
CA CYS A 82 21.62 -11.91 -8.01
C CYS A 82 22.85 -12.74 -8.37
N ARG A 83 23.75 -12.22 -9.22
CA ARG A 83 24.99 -12.90 -9.59
C ARG A 83 25.93 -13.06 -8.39
N GLN A 84 26.06 -12.02 -7.56
CA GLN A 84 26.93 -12.07 -6.38
C GLN A 84 26.35 -12.97 -5.28
N LEU A 85 25.04 -12.92 -5.04
CA LEU A 85 24.37 -13.84 -4.10
C LEU A 85 24.55 -15.31 -4.50
N ARG A 86 24.41 -15.63 -5.79
CA ARG A 86 24.69 -16.99 -6.30
C ARG A 86 26.16 -17.39 -6.17
N GLY A 87 27.07 -16.42 -6.13
CA GLY A 87 28.49 -16.64 -5.88
C GLY A 87 28.85 -16.76 -4.40
N GLY A 88 27.87 -16.79 -3.48
CA GLY A 88 28.09 -16.95 -2.04
C GLY A 88 28.39 -15.66 -1.27
N TRP A 89 28.16 -14.50 -1.87
CA TRP A 89 28.43 -13.22 -1.22
C TRP A 89 27.32 -12.86 -0.23
N SER A 90 27.70 -12.30 0.93
CA SER A 90 26.71 -11.79 1.88
C SER A 90 26.10 -10.47 1.40
N PRO A 91 24.82 -10.17 1.71
CA PRO A 91 24.19 -8.89 1.38
C PRO A 91 24.99 -7.66 1.85
N ALA A 92 25.63 -7.75 3.03
CA ALA A 92 26.50 -6.69 3.56
C ALA A 92 27.73 -6.45 2.67
N SER A 93 28.38 -7.52 2.22
CA SER A 93 29.54 -7.45 1.32
C SER A 93 29.17 -6.87 -0.05
N ILE A 94 28.00 -7.22 -0.57
CA ILE A 94 27.50 -6.69 -1.85
C ILE A 94 27.18 -5.20 -1.72
N ALA A 95 26.44 -4.78 -0.68
CA ALA A 95 26.13 -3.37 -0.43
C ALA A 95 27.37 -2.50 -0.27
N GLY A 96 28.39 -3.00 0.44
CA GLY A 96 29.65 -2.28 0.63
C GLY A 96 30.48 -2.11 -0.65
N ARG A 97 30.37 -3.05 -1.60
CA ARG A 97 31.19 -3.06 -2.81
C ARG A 97 30.54 -2.35 -4.01
N LEU A 98 29.21 -2.31 -4.06
CA LEU A 98 28.46 -1.66 -5.13
C LEU A 98 28.87 -0.19 -5.41
N PRO A 99 29.10 0.67 -4.40
CA PRO A 99 29.56 2.05 -4.63
C PRO A 99 30.99 2.17 -5.16
N ILE A 100 31.83 1.14 -4.94
CA ILE A 100 33.23 1.09 -5.38
C ILE A 100 33.31 0.65 -6.85
N ASP A 101 32.58 -0.41 -7.20
CA ASP A 101 32.58 -0.97 -8.55
C ASP A 101 31.77 -0.10 -9.54
N TYR A 102 30.81 0.70 -9.04
CA TYR A 102 29.91 1.54 -9.84
C TYR A 102 29.77 2.96 -9.26
N PRO A 103 30.85 3.77 -9.24
CA PRO A 103 30.87 5.06 -8.56
C PRO A 103 29.92 6.11 -9.18
N GLY A 104 29.58 5.97 -10.46
CA GLY A 104 28.70 6.89 -11.19
C GLY A 104 27.21 6.54 -11.16
N ASP A 105 26.82 5.40 -10.59
CA ASP A 105 25.43 4.94 -10.59
C ASP A 105 24.79 5.18 -9.21
N GLN A 106 23.92 6.20 -9.11
CA GLN A 106 23.19 6.48 -7.87
C GLN A 106 22.30 5.31 -7.44
N ALA A 107 21.87 4.45 -8.36
CA ALA A 107 21.11 3.26 -8.01
C ALA A 107 21.95 2.26 -7.19
N CYS A 108 23.28 2.28 -7.28
CA CYS A 108 24.19 1.41 -6.53
C CYS A 108 24.38 1.80 -5.06
N ARG A 109 23.75 2.91 -4.60
CA ARG A 109 23.75 3.32 -3.19
C ARG A 109 22.56 2.69 -2.46
N VAL A 110 22.62 1.38 -2.28
CA VAL A 110 21.60 0.59 -1.57
C VAL A 110 22.14 0.07 -0.25
N SER A 111 21.30 0.07 0.79
CA SER A 111 21.64 -0.61 2.04
C SER A 111 21.55 -2.13 1.84
N HIS A 112 22.29 -2.88 2.65
CA HIS A 112 22.20 -4.35 2.71
C HIS A 112 20.81 -4.89 3.11
N GLU A 113 19.95 -4.06 3.69
CA GLU A 113 18.53 -4.41 3.98
C GLU A 113 17.64 -4.32 2.73
N ALA A 114 18.17 -3.73 1.65
CA ALA A 114 17.49 -3.55 0.37
C ALA A 114 18.03 -4.48 -0.74
N ILE A 115 18.86 -5.47 -0.38
CA ILE A 115 19.46 -6.52 -1.22
C ILE A 115 18.80 -7.86 -0.90
#